data_AF-A0AB73KGI1-F1
#
_entry.id   AF-A0AB73KGI1-F1
#
_cell.length_a   1.000
_cell.length_b   1.000
_cell.length_c   1.000
_cell.angle_alpha   90.00
_cell.angle_beta   90.00
_cell.angle_gamma   90.00
#
_symmetry.space_group_name_H-M   'P 1'
#
loop_
_entity.id
_entity.type
_entity.pdbx_description
1 polymer ?
#
loop_
_entity_poly.entity_id
_entity_poly.type
_entity_poly.pdbx_seq_one_letter_code
_entity_poly.pdbx_strand_id
1 'polypeptide(L)'
;MALRSSVVAVGRDRLLVEERTDKAARLQLVTLRGRDNVLGRSWDDPATAPSLEQLADPAAAGVPVLAKKLVVDLNTVPGVPLKVEGVAVVDRSTLVLINDNDFGMTDGPGAFDAAGRLVDSGVRTTLVRVRLDRPLPW
;
A
#
# COMPACT_ATOMS: atom_id res chain seq x y z
N MET A 1 10.43 -6.88 8.90
CA MET A 1 9.68 -6.82 7.64
C MET A 1 8.91 -5.51 7.65
N ALA A 2 9.28 -4.54 6.82
CA ALA A 2 8.54 -3.29 6.73
C ALA A 2 7.28 -3.52 5.88
N LEU A 3 6.11 -3.24 6.44
CA LEU A 3 4.88 -3.13 5.66
C LEU A 3 4.89 -1.76 4.99
N ARG A 4 4.68 -1.70 3.68
CA ARG A 4 4.42 -0.45 2.97
C ARG A 4 3.01 -0.47 2.44
N SER A 5 2.41 0.70 2.34
CA SER A 5 1.06 0.85 1.82
C SER A 5 0.91 2.08 0.95
N SER A 6 0.09 1.93 -0.07
CA SER A 6 -0.42 3.02 -0.91
C SER A 6 -1.95 2.93 -0.96
N VAL A 7 -2.60 4.05 -1.30
CA VAL A 7 -4.07 4.12 -1.37
C VAL A 7 -4.53 4.76 -2.67
N VAL A 8 -5.59 4.20 -3.24
CA VAL A 8 -6.26 4.72 -4.43
C VAL A 8 -7.73 4.92 -4.13
N ALA A 9 -8.26 6.13 -4.35
CA ALA A 9 -9.69 6.35 -4.28
C ALA A 9 -10.38 5.66 -5.46
N VAL A 10 -11.37 4.81 -5.16
CA VAL A 10 -12.16 4.06 -6.17
C VAL A 10 -13.65 4.40 -6.13
N GLY A 11 -14.02 5.35 -5.27
CA GLY A 11 -15.37 5.86 -5.09
C GLY A 11 -15.37 6.98 -4.06
N ARG A 12 -16.57 7.50 -3.74
CA ARG A 12 -16.74 8.61 -2.79
C ARG A 12 -16.24 8.28 -1.38
N ASP A 13 -16.42 7.03 -0.96
CA ASP A 13 -16.14 6.53 0.39
C ASP A 13 -15.37 5.21 0.36
N ARG A 14 -14.70 4.89 -0.74
CA ARG A 14 -14.00 3.61 -0.92
C ARG A 14 -12.57 3.83 -1.37
N LEU A 15 -11.65 3.15 -0.69
CA LEU A 15 -10.24 3.13 -1.04
C LEU A 15 -9.82 1.70 -1.38
N LEU A 16 -9.00 1.56 -2.40
CA LEU A 16 -8.16 0.40 -2.59
C LEU A 16 -6.85 0.65 -1.85
N VAL A 17 -6.57 -0.16 -0.84
CA VAL A 17 -5.37 -0.13 -0.03
C VAL A 17 -4.46 -1.24 -0.52
N GLU A 18 -3.28 -0.85 -0.96
CA GLU A 18 -2.20 -1.77 -1.24
C GLU A 18 -1.42 -2.00 0.05
N GLU A 19 -1.16 -3.27 0.36
CA GLU A 19 -0.31 -3.67 1.48
C GLU A 19 0.74 -4.63 0.96
N ARG A 20 2.01 -4.28 1.17
CA ARG A 20 3.13 -5.09 0.70
C ARG A 20 4.28 -5.25 1.65
N THR A 21 5.13 -6.17 1.22
CA THR A 21 6.50 -6.43 1.61
C THR A 21 7.35 -6.45 0.33
N ASP A 22 8.63 -6.76 0.44
CA ASP A 22 9.44 -6.94 -0.77
C ASP A 22 9.04 -8.17 -1.59
N LYS A 23 8.40 -9.16 -0.96
CA LYS A 23 8.11 -10.46 -1.56
C LYS A 23 6.63 -10.66 -1.89
N ALA A 24 5.77 -9.79 -1.39
CA ALA A 24 4.34 -9.98 -1.51
C ALA A 24 3.56 -8.68 -1.47
N ALA A 25 2.50 -8.60 -2.27
CA ALA A 25 1.56 -7.49 -2.28
C ALA A 25 0.11 -7.97 -2.38
N ARG A 26 -0.80 -7.27 -1.70
CA ARG A 26 -2.26 -7.50 -1.77
C ARG A 26 -2.98 -6.18 -1.93
N LEU A 27 -4.08 -6.19 -2.67
CA LEU A 27 -4.98 -5.06 -2.76
C LEU A 27 -6.27 -5.37 -2.01
N GLN A 28 -6.65 -4.47 -1.12
CA GLN A 28 -7.78 -4.62 -0.22
C GLN A 28 -8.70 -3.42 -0.33
N LEU A 29 -10.00 -3.65 -0.33
CA LEU A 29 -10.99 -2.60 -0.31
C LEU A 29 -11.33 -2.23 1.14
N VAL A 30 -11.32 -0.94 1.42
CA VAL A 30 -11.88 -0.37 2.66
C VAL A 30 -13.01 0.58 2.32
N THR A 31 -13.99 0.69 3.23
CA THR A 31 -15.08 1.67 3.14
C THR A 31 -14.96 2.64 4.30
N LEU A 32 -14.89 3.94 3.99
CA LEU A 32 -14.82 5.02 4.96
C LEU A 32 -16.22 5.36 5.43
N ARG A 33 -16.57 4.99 6.66
CA ARG A 33 -17.87 5.31 7.26
C ARG A 33 -17.68 6.37 8.33
N GLY A 34 -18.65 7.27 8.48
CA GLY A 34 -18.59 8.33 9.50
C GLY A 34 -18.39 7.79 10.93
N ARG A 35 -18.92 6.59 11.23
CA ARG A 35 -18.71 5.94 12.53
C ARG A 35 -17.24 5.56 12.80
N ASP A 36 -16.46 5.33 11.75
CA ASP A 36 -15.05 4.95 11.82
C ASP A 36 -14.10 6.16 11.76
N ASN A 37 -14.64 7.38 11.62
CA ASN A 37 -13.86 8.62 11.59
C ASN A 37 -13.33 8.97 12.99
N VAL A 38 -12.03 9.25 13.09
CA VAL A 38 -11.37 9.67 14.33
C VAL A 38 -11.30 11.20 14.52
N LEU A 39 -11.54 11.98 13.45
CA LEU A 39 -11.51 13.44 13.51
C LEU A 39 -12.48 13.98 14.57
N GLY A 40 -11.99 14.85 15.45
CA GLY A 40 -12.74 15.43 16.57
C GLY A 40 -13.05 14.47 17.72
N ARG A 41 -12.41 13.28 17.76
CA ARG A 41 -12.50 12.33 18.88
C ARG A 41 -11.22 12.36 19.71
N SER A 42 -11.18 11.58 20.79
CA SER A 42 -9.98 11.45 21.63
C SER A 42 -8.72 11.10 20.83
N TRP A 43 -8.84 10.28 19.79
CA TRP A 43 -7.70 9.88 18.94
C TRP A 43 -7.13 11.01 18.06
N ASP A 44 -7.81 12.15 17.98
CA ASP A 44 -7.40 13.36 17.23
C ASP A 44 -6.94 14.49 18.18
N ASP A 45 -6.98 14.25 19.49
CA ASP A 45 -6.45 15.19 20.49
C ASP A 45 -4.94 14.95 20.68
N PRO A 46 -4.08 15.95 20.42
CA PRO A 46 -2.63 15.81 20.61
C PRO A 46 -2.22 15.56 22.08
N ALA A 47 -3.11 15.78 23.04
CA ALA A 47 -2.87 15.48 24.46
C ALA A 47 -3.17 14.01 24.83
N THR A 48 -3.76 13.21 23.94
CA THR A 48 -4.10 11.80 24.22
C THR A 48 -2.85 10.94 24.42
N ALA A 49 -2.81 10.23 25.54
CA ALA A 49 -1.71 9.33 25.92
C ALA A 49 -2.24 7.96 26.39
N PRO A 50 -1.80 6.84 25.78
CA PRO A 50 -0.98 6.76 24.57
C PRO A 50 -1.72 7.34 23.35
N SER A 51 -0.98 8.03 22.47
CA SER A 51 -1.47 8.45 21.15
C SER A 51 -1.80 7.24 20.27
N LEU A 52 -2.55 7.46 19.19
CA LEU A 52 -2.95 6.40 18.26
C LEU A 52 -1.72 5.63 17.72
N GLU A 53 -0.64 6.32 17.40
CA GLU A 53 0.61 5.78 16.86
C GLU A 53 1.43 5.01 17.89
N GLN A 54 1.16 5.22 19.19
CA GLN A 54 1.82 4.52 20.30
C GLN A 54 1.11 3.20 20.66
N LEU A 55 -0.08 2.95 20.13
CA LEU A 55 -0.83 1.73 20.42
C LEU A 55 -0.25 0.53 19.67
N ALA A 56 0.09 -0.53 20.40
CA ALA A 56 0.47 -1.80 19.81
C ALA A 56 -0.72 -2.50 19.11
N ASP A 57 -1.92 -2.34 19.67
CA ASP A 57 -3.18 -2.83 19.09
C ASP A 57 -4.26 -1.75 19.21
N PRO A 58 -4.45 -0.94 18.15
CA PRO A 58 -5.50 0.07 18.11
C PRO A 58 -6.91 -0.50 18.34
N ALA A 59 -7.20 -1.71 17.84
CA ALA A 59 -8.53 -2.30 17.97
C ALA A 59 -8.83 -2.69 19.43
N ALA A 60 -7.85 -3.27 20.13
CA ALA A 60 -7.97 -3.58 21.56
C ALA A 60 -8.17 -2.33 22.43
N ALA A 61 -7.65 -1.18 22.00
CA ALA A 61 -7.84 0.11 22.65
C ALA A 61 -9.17 0.82 22.27
N GLY A 62 -9.99 0.21 21.41
CA GLY A 62 -11.27 0.78 20.99
C GLY A 62 -11.18 1.78 19.84
N VAL A 63 -10.04 1.86 19.13
CA VAL A 63 -9.94 2.60 17.87
C VAL A 63 -10.81 1.89 16.82
N PRO A 64 -11.64 2.62 16.05
CA PRO A 64 -12.47 2.02 15.01
C PRO A 64 -11.61 1.67 13.78
N VAL A 65 -10.87 0.57 13.86
CA VAL A 65 -10.02 0.09 12.75
C VAL A 65 -10.89 -0.35 11.57
N LEU A 66 -10.56 0.15 10.37
CA LEU A 66 -11.30 -0.14 9.15
C LEU A 66 -11.21 -1.62 8.77
N ALA A 67 -12.38 -2.24 8.55
CA ALA A 67 -12.46 -3.59 8.02
C ALA A 67 -11.99 -3.63 6.56
N LYS A 68 -11.15 -4.61 6.23
CA LYS A 68 -10.59 -4.80 4.90
C LYS A 68 -11.21 -6.01 4.21
N LYS A 69 -11.45 -5.88 2.91
CA LYS A 69 -11.89 -6.99 2.05
C LYS A 69 -10.86 -7.22 0.95
N LEU A 70 -10.30 -8.43 0.87
CA LEU A 70 -9.38 -8.78 -0.20
C LEU A 70 -10.04 -8.60 -1.57
N VAL A 71 -9.39 -7.85 -2.46
CA VAL A 71 -9.79 -7.69 -3.86
C VAL A 71 -8.96 -8.62 -4.73
N VAL A 72 -7.64 -8.57 -4.59
CA VAL A 72 -6.71 -9.44 -5.31
C VAL A 72 -5.45 -9.68 -4.47
N ASP A 73 -5.00 -10.94 -4.46
CA ASP A 73 -3.66 -11.30 -4.01
C ASP A 73 -2.71 -11.25 -5.22
N LEU A 74 -1.83 -10.25 -5.28
CA LEU A 74 -0.98 -10.04 -6.44
C LEU A 74 0.08 -11.13 -6.60
N ASN A 75 0.36 -11.89 -5.53
CA ASN A 75 1.26 -13.03 -5.57
C ASN A 75 0.74 -14.17 -6.44
N THR A 76 -0.56 -14.22 -6.68
CA THR A 76 -1.20 -15.26 -7.49
C THR A 76 -1.43 -14.82 -8.92
N VAL A 77 -1.03 -13.60 -9.29
CA VAL A 77 -1.23 -13.04 -10.64
C VAL A 77 0.07 -13.18 -11.46
N PRO A 78 0.09 -14.03 -12.50
CA PRO A 78 1.27 -14.22 -13.33
C PRO A 78 1.74 -12.90 -13.96
N GLY A 79 3.06 -12.67 -13.93
CA GLY A 79 3.68 -11.50 -14.55
C GLY A 79 3.62 -10.22 -13.73
N VAL A 80 3.02 -10.21 -12.54
CA VAL A 80 3.11 -9.06 -11.63
C VAL A 80 4.50 -9.03 -10.98
N PRO A 81 5.23 -7.89 -11.02
CA PRO A 81 6.54 -7.79 -10.40
C PRO A 81 6.42 -7.80 -8.87
N LEU A 82 7.53 -8.12 -8.21
CA LEU A 82 7.68 -7.90 -6.78
C LEU A 82 7.76 -6.40 -6.46
N LYS A 83 7.70 -6.04 -5.17
CA LYS A 83 7.83 -4.66 -4.69
C LYS A 83 6.88 -3.65 -5.36
N VAL A 84 5.64 -4.03 -5.65
CA VAL A 84 4.63 -3.10 -6.19
C VAL A 84 4.49 -1.88 -5.29
N GLU A 85 4.55 -0.66 -5.81
CA GLU A 85 4.43 0.57 -5.01
C GLU A 85 3.36 1.53 -5.50
N GLY A 86 3.03 1.46 -6.78
CA GLY A 86 2.02 2.30 -7.39
C GLY A 86 0.93 1.46 -8.01
N VAL A 87 -0.30 1.88 -7.78
CA VAL A 87 -1.51 1.28 -8.34
C VAL A 87 -2.33 2.39 -8.97
N ALA A 88 -2.75 2.18 -10.21
CA ALA A 88 -3.71 3.03 -10.90
C ALA A 88 -4.91 2.19 -11.37
N VAL A 89 -6.11 2.77 -11.27
CA VAL A 89 -7.35 2.15 -11.73
C VAL A 89 -7.69 2.74 -13.10
N VAL A 90 -7.65 1.91 -14.14
CA VAL A 90 -7.96 2.33 -15.52
C VAL A 90 -9.46 2.25 -15.78
N ASP A 91 -10.08 1.17 -15.32
CA ASP A 91 -11.52 0.93 -15.40
C ASP A 91 -11.94 -0.03 -14.27
N ARG A 92 -13.23 -0.40 -14.20
CA ARG A 92 -13.77 -1.28 -13.14
C ARG A 92 -13.02 -2.59 -13.00
N SER A 93 -12.44 -3.10 -14.06
CA SER A 93 -11.83 -4.42 -14.10
C SER A 93 -10.33 -4.37 -14.36
N THR A 94 -9.74 -3.19 -14.48
CA THR A 94 -8.35 -3.10 -14.94
C THR A 94 -7.51 -2.17 -14.07
N LEU A 95 -6.41 -2.73 -13.60
CA LEU A 95 -5.38 -2.03 -12.83
C LEU A 95 -4.11 -1.89 -13.66
N VAL A 96 -3.33 -0.87 -13.34
CA VAL A 96 -1.94 -0.72 -13.76
C VAL A 96 -1.07 -0.68 -12.50
N LEU A 97 -0.01 -1.48 -12.48
CA LEU A 97 0.90 -1.62 -11.34
C LEU A 97 2.31 -1.23 -11.76
N ILE A 98 3.04 -0.60 -10.85
CA ILE A 98 4.46 -0.25 -11.01
C ILE A 98 5.25 -0.74 -9.79
N ASN A 99 6.45 -1.27 -10.01
CA ASN A 99 7.34 -1.68 -8.92
C ASN A 99 8.32 -0.60 -8.50
N ASP A 100 8.61 -0.61 -7.20
CA ASP A 100 9.71 0.09 -6.55
C ASP A 100 11.03 -0.56 -6.94
N ASN A 101 11.81 0.14 -7.76
CA ASN A 101 13.16 -0.28 -8.12
C ASN A 101 14.25 0.36 -7.26
N ASP A 102 13.89 0.95 -6.11
CA ASP A 102 14.77 1.67 -5.19
C ASP A 102 15.60 2.76 -5.90
N PHE A 103 15.03 3.43 -6.91
CA PHE A 103 15.74 4.40 -7.75
C PHE A 103 16.98 3.83 -8.47
N GLY A 104 17.01 2.51 -8.69
CA GLY A 104 18.16 1.81 -9.25
C GLY A 104 19.27 1.54 -8.23
N MET A 105 19.00 1.67 -6.92
CA MET A 105 19.97 1.41 -5.86
C MET A 105 19.95 -0.05 -5.40
N THR A 106 21.06 -0.48 -4.81
CA THR A 106 21.12 -1.66 -3.94
C THR A 106 21.23 -1.21 -2.48
N ASP A 107 20.87 -2.06 -1.54
CA ASP A 107 21.01 -1.74 -0.11
C ASP A 107 22.48 -1.74 0.33
N GLY A 108 22.83 -0.81 1.22
CA GLY A 108 24.10 -0.79 1.93
C GLY A 108 25.22 0.01 1.27
N PRO A 109 26.46 -0.12 1.77
CA PRO A 109 27.56 0.76 1.39
C PRO A 109 28.01 0.60 -0.07
N GLY A 110 27.59 -0.46 -0.76
CA GLY A 110 27.87 -0.68 -2.18
C GLY A 110 26.96 0.08 -3.14
N ALA A 111 25.93 0.79 -2.64
CA ALA A 111 25.01 1.56 -3.47
C ALA A 111 25.70 2.70 -4.24
N PHE A 112 26.83 3.19 -3.73
CA PHE A 112 27.61 4.25 -4.34
C PHE A 112 29.07 3.83 -4.48
N ASP A 113 29.71 4.23 -5.57
CA ASP A 113 31.14 4.04 -5.76
C ASP A 113 31.97 5.02 -4.91
N ALA A 114 33.30 4.90 -4.96
CA ALA A 114 34.20 5.76 -4.20
C ALA A 114 34.12 7.26 -4.58
N ALA A 115 33.48 7.60 -5.70
CA ALA A 115 33.24 8.98 -6.13
C ALA A 115 31.81 9.46 -5.76
N GLY A 116 31.03 8.65 -5.03
CA GLY A 116 29.66 8.96 -4.64
C GLY A 116 28.64 8.80 -5.76
N ARG A 117 28.97 8.09 -6.84
CA ARG A 117 28.05 7.83 -7.95
C ARG A 117 27.26 6.57 -7.70
N LEU A 118 25.98 6.58 -8.02
CA LEU A 118 25.11 5.40 -7.94
C LEU A 118 25.70 4.24 -8.75
N VAL A 119 25.84 3.09 -8.09
CA VAL A 119 26.06 1.80 -8.75
C VAL A 119 24.69 1.20 -9.05
N ASP A 120 24.30 1.25 -10.32
CA ASP A 120 22.98 0.80 -10.79
C ASP A 120 22.74 -0.68 -10.46
N SER A 121 21.62 -0.97 -9.81
CA SER A 121 21.21 -2.33 -9.40
C SER A 121 20.76 -3.20 -10.57
N GLY A 122 20.52 -2.62 -11.74
CA GLY A 122 19.95 -3.27 -12.92
C GLY A 122 18.45 -3.56 -12.79
N VAL A 123 17.83 -3.27 -11.64
CA VAL A 123 16.39 -3.51 -11.42
C VAL A 123 15.59 -2.49 -12.24
N ARG A 124 14.86 -3.00 -13.23
CA ARG A 124 14.04 -2.17 -14.11
C ARG A 124 12.71 -1.82 -13.45
N THR A 125 12.29 -0.57 -13.66
CA THR A 125 10.89 -0.19 -13.52
C THR A 125 10.06 -0.96 -14.55
N THR A 126 9.03 -1.62 -14.07
CA THR A 126 8.10 -2.42 -14.87
C THR A 126 6.69 -1.91 -14.61
N LEU A 127 5.96 -1.66 -15.69
CA LEU A 127 4.55 -1.29 -15.64
C LEU A 127 3.75 -2.45 -16.21
N VAL A 128 2.85 -3.01 -15.41
CA VAL A 128 2.02 -4.17 -15.82
C VAL A 128 0.55 -3.83 -15.70
N ARG A 129 -0.23 -4.31 -16.67
CA ARG A 129 -1.69 -4.17 -16.68
C ARG A 129 -2.31 -5.48 -16.19
N VAL A 130 -3.12 -5.40 -15.14
CA VAL A 130 -3.78 -6.56 -14.53
C VAL A 130 -5.28 -6.45 -14.74
N ARG A 131 -5.88 -7.51 -15.30
CA ARG A 131 -7.34 -7.67 -15.39
C ARG A 131 -7.82 -8.39 -14.13
N LEU A 132 -8.83 -7.83 -13.47
CA LEU A 132 -9.49 -8.43 -12.32
C LEU A 132 -10.58 -9.39 -12.81
N ASP A 133 -10.71 -10.53 -12.12
CA ASP A 133 -11.76 -11.53 -12.39
C ASP A 133 -13.16 -10.99 -12.08
N ARG A 134 -13.24 -10.00 -11.19
CA ARG A 134 -14.47 -9.31 -10.82
C ARG A 134 -14.25 -7.80 -10.88
N PRO A 135 -15.24 -7.03 -11.36
CA PRO A 135 -15.14 -5.59 -11.35
C PRO A 135 -15.09 -5.06 -9.91
N LEU A 136 -14.33 -3.99 -9.71
CA LEU A 136 -14.35 -3.17 -8.51
C LEU A 136 -15.80 -2.75 -8.21
N PRO A 137 -16.18 -2.80 -6.93
CA PRO A 137 -17.48 -2.31 -6.49
C PRO A 137 -17.38 -0.79 -6.45
N TRP A 138 -17.75 -0.13 -7.55
CA TRP A 138 -18.18 1.26 -7.52
C TRP A 138 -19.62 1.25 -7.02
#